data_AF-A0A5E4LEI0-F1
#
_entry.id   AF-A0A5E4LEI0-F1
#
_cell.length_a   1.000
_cell.length_b   1.000
_cell.length_c   1.000
_cell.angle_alpha   90.00
_cell.angle_beta   90.00
_cell.angle_gamma   90.00
#
_symmetry.space_group_name_H-M   'P 1'
#
loop_
_entity.id
_entity.type
_entity.pdbx_description
1 polymer ?
#
loop_
_entity_poly.entity_id
_entity_poly.type
_entity_poly.pdbx_seq_one_letter_code
_entity_poly.pdbx_strand_id
1 'polypeptide(L)'
;MEAVAQQVSVAKPTPKEVHDSIMSFGASDLDAGLVADCLHVGKSTTWMNNDPVSDNINERLKGYLSEKGYGFEITVTPVRMGKYIWDVKKNGSRQ
;
A
#
# COMPACT_ATOMS: atom_id res chain seq x y z
N MET A 1 -12.67 -16.13 33.05
CA MET A 1 -12.76 -16.35 31.60
C MET A 1 -11.67 -15.50 30.98
N GLU A 2 -10.51 -16.09 30.72
CA GLU A 2 -9.39 -15.37 30.12
C GLU A 2 -9.62 -15.30 28.61
N ALA A 3 -9.72 -14.08 28.08
CA ALA A 3 -9.77 -13.85 26.65
C ALA A 3 -8.38 -14.12 26.06
N VAL A 4 -8.24 -15.25 25.37
CA VAL A 4 -7.02 -15.58 24.62
C VAL A 4 -6.94 -14.63 23.43
N ALA A 5 -6.07 -13.63 23.52
CA ALA A 5 -5.72 -12.77 22.40
C ALA A 5 -5.00 -13.64 21.34
N GLN A 6 -5.71 -13.98 20.26
CA GLN A 6 -5.09 -14.59 19.08
C GLN A 6 -4.04 -13.62 18.54
N GLN A 7 -2.77 -13.99 18.67
CA GLN A 7 -1.68 -13.36 17.93
C GLN A 7 -1.87 -13.71 16.46
N VAL A 8 -2.49 -12.81 15.70
CA VAL A 8 -2.52 -12.88 14.25
C VAL A 8 -1.08 -12.69 13.79
N SER A 9 -0.42 -13.78 13.38
CA SER A 9 0.87 -13.70 12.71
C SER A 9 0.63 -12.97 11.40
N VAL A 10 0.99 -11.68 11.35
CA VAL A 10 0.95 -10.90 10.11
C VAL A 10 1.97 -11.53 9.17
N ALA A 11 1.49 -12.35 8.24
CA ALA A 11 2.35 -12.93 7.21
C ALA A 11 3.00 -11.78 6.45
N LYS A 12 4.33 -11.82 6.32
CA LYS A 12 5.08 -10.81 5.57
C LYS A 12 4.56 -10.79 4.12
N PRO A 13 4.18 -9.64 3.55
CA PRO A 13 3.70 -9.58 2.17
C PRO A 13 4.73 -10.16 1.20
N THR A 14 4.27 -11.02 0.29
CA THR A 14 5.10 -11.46 -0.82
C THR A 14 5.09 -10.37 -1.91
N PRO A 15 6.25 -9.97 -2.48
CA PRO A 15 6.28 -8.88 -3.45
C PRO A 15 5.35 -9.11 -4.65
N LYS A 16 5.29 -10.35 -5.15
CA LYS A 16 4.44 -10.72 -6.28
C LYS A 16 2.95 -10.52 -5.99
N GLU A 17 2.46 -10.98 -4.84
CA GLU A 17 1.04 -10.85 -4.49
C GLU A 17 0.63 -9.39 -4.34
N VAL A 18 1.47 -8.58 -3.71
CA VAL A 18 1.24 -7.14 -3.60
C VAL A 18 1.21 -6.52 -4.99
N HIS A 19 2.23 -6.77 -5.80
CA HIS A 19 2.31 -6.24 -7.16
C HIS A 19 1.05 -6.53 -7.98
N ASP A 20 0.67 -7.80 -8.08
CA ASP A 20 -0.47 -8.26 -8.89
C ASP A 20 -1.79 -7.64 -8.38
N SER A 21 -1.95 -7.51 -7.05
CA SER A 21 -3.12 -6.89 -6.44
C SER A 21 -3.20 -5.40 -6.76
N ILE A 22 -2.10 -4.66 -6.58
CA ILE A 22 -2.05 -3.21 -6.78
C ILE A 22 -2.27 -2.85 -8.26
N MET A 23 -1.71 -3.64 -9.18
CA MET A 23 -2.02 -3.53 -10.60
C MET A 23 -3.51 -3.77 -10.89
N SER A 24 -4.13 -4.77 -10.25
CA SER A 24 -5.57 -5.04 -10.44
C SER A 24 -6.48 -3.90 -9.96
N PHE A 25 -5.97 -3.04 -9.07
CA PHE A 25 -6.66 -1.83 -8.63
C PHE A 25 -6.51 -0.67 -9.63
N GLY A 26 -5.74 -0.88 -10.70
CA GLY A 26 -5.52 0.08 -11.77
C GLY A 26 -4.37 1.05 -11.50
N ALA A 27 -3.34 0.62 -10.77
CA ALA A 27 -2.05 1.31 -10.72
C ALA A 27 -1.14 0.88 -11.89
N SER A 28 -0.10 1.65 -12.19
CA SER A 28 0.93 1.24 -13.16
C SER A 28 1.80 0.11 -12.59
N ASP A 29 2.45 -0.63 -13.48
CA ASP A 29 3.43 -1.68 -13.14
C ASP A 29 4.54 -1.13 -12.23
N LEU A 30 5.05 0.07 -12.56
CA LEU A 30 6.08 0.73 -11.76
C LEU A 30 5.59 1.06 -10.35
N ASP A 31 4.40 1.64 -10.22
CA ASP A 31 3.84 1.99 -8.92
C ASP A 31 3.56 0.76 -8.06
N ALA A 32 2.99 -0.29 -8.68
CA ALA A 32 2.75 -1.56 -8.02
C ALA A 32 4.05 -2.21 -7.52
N GLY A 33 5.14 -2.14 -8.31
CA GLY A 33 6.46 -2.62 -7.92
C GLY A 33 7.04 -1.86 -6.74
N LEU A 34 6.97 -0.52 -6.77
CA LEU A 34 7.46 0.33 -5.67
C LEU A 34 6.70 0.08 -4.37
N VAL A 35 5.37 -0.06 -4.43
CA VAL A 35 4.55 -0.44 -3.28
C VAL A 35 4.97 -1.81 -2.75
N ALA A 36 5.09 -2.82 -3.62
CA ALA A 36 5.48 -4.17 -3.24
C ALA A 36 6.83 -4.21 -2.51
N ASP A 37 7.83 -3.50 -3.04
CA ASP A 37 9.15 -3.39 -2.42
C ASP A 37 9.09 -2.67 -1.06
N CYS A 38 8.31 -1.59 -0.95
CA CYS A 38 8.17 -0.86 0.31
C CYS A 38 7.55 -1.70 1.41
N LEU A 39 6.47 -2.42 1.10
CA LEU A 39 5.79 -3.31 2.03
C LEU A 39 6.69 -4.49 2.43
N HIS A 40 7.47 -5.02 1.47
CA HIS A 40 8.38 -6.13 1.73
C HIS A 40 9.59 -5.74 2.58
N VAL A 41 10.23 -4.61 2.29
CA VAL A 41 11.38 -4.10 3.06
C VAL A 41 10.92 -3.49 4.38
N GLY A 42 9.66 -3.06 4.45
CA GLY A 42 9.05 -2.48 5.64
C GLY A 42 9.41 -1.01 5.85
N LYS A 43 9.63 -0.26 4.75
CA LYS A 43 10.03 1.16 4.76
C LYS A 43 8.91 2.05 4.25
N SER A 44 8.79 3.23 4.83
CA SER A 44 7.96 4.30 4.30
C SER A 44 8.67 4.97 3.14
N THR A 45 7.96 5.30 2.06
CA THR A 45 8.51 6.03 0.93
C THR A 45 7.44 6.89 0.28
N THR A 46 7.89 7.94 -0.41
CA THR A 46 7.01 8.86 -1.16
C THR A 46 7.62 9.11 -2.52
N TRP A 47 6.81 9.08 -3.57
CA TRP A 47 7.24 9.41 -4.92
C TRP A 47 6.11 10.10 -5.70
N MET A 48 6.46 10.60 -6.89
CA MET A 48 5.51 11.26 -7.77
C MET A 48 5.75 10.81 -9.20
N ASN A 49 4.67 10.50 -9.92
CA ASN A 49 4.71 10.19 -11.34
C ASN A 49 3.49 10.77 -12.06
N ASN A 50 3.40 10.47 -13.35
CA ASN A 50 2.35 10.92 -14.25
C ASN A 50 1.49 9.75 -14.76
N ASP A 51 1.68 8.55 -14.19
CA ASP A 51 0.93 7.38 -14.63
C ASP A 51 -0.51 7.48 -14.13
N PRO A 52 -1.50 7.21 -15.01
CA PRO A 52 -2.89 7.25 -14.60
C PRO A 52 -3.18 6.14 -13.59
N VAL A 53 -4.03 6.47 -12.61
CA VAL A 53 -4.58 5.52 -11.63
C VAL A 53 -6.10 5.49 -11.76
N SER A 54 -6.72 4.39 -11.34
CA SER A 54 -8.20 4.33 -11.28
C SER A 54 -8.77 5.26 -10.20
N ASP A 55 -9.96 5.81 -10.43
CA ASP A 55 -10.60 6.78 -9.53
C ASP A 55 -10.84 6.25 -8.10
N ASN A 56 -10.98 4.93 -7.94
CA ASN A 56 -11.20 4.26 -6.65
C ASN A 56 -9.92 3.67 -6.04
N ILE A 57 -8.74 4.03 -6.53
CA ILE A 57 -7.46 3.43 -6.12
C ILE A 57 -7.27 3.50 -4.60
N ASN A 58 -7.56 4.64 -3.96
CA ASN A 58 -7.40 4.82 -2.51
C ASN A 58 -8.32 3.90 -1.69
N GLU A 59 -9.56 3.70 -2.13
CA GLU A 59 -10.51 2.80 -1.45
C GLU A 59 -10.06 1.35 -1.54
N ARG A 60 -9.59 0.94 -2.73
CA ARG A 60 -9.05 -0.40 -2.98
C ARG A 60 -7.79 -0.68 -2.16
N LEU A 61 -6.85 0.27 -2.14
CA LEU A 61 -5.62 0.18 -1.35
C LEU A 61 -5.92 0.06 0.15
N LYS A 62 -6.80 0.92 0.66
CA LYS A 62 -7.20 0.90 2.07
C LYS A 62 -7.86 -0.43 2.46
N GLY A 63 -8.77 -0.94 1.62
CA GLY A 63 -9.41 -2.23 1.82
C GLY A 63 -8.39 -3.37 1.87
N TYR A 64 -7.50 -3.43 0.87
CA TYR A 64 -6.46 -4.45 0.78
C TYR A 64 -5.52 -4.46 2.00
N LEU A 65 -5.02 -3.29 2.42
CA LEU A 65 -4.12 -3.17 3.57
C LEU A 65 -4.81 -3.55 4.89
N SER A 66 -6.08 -3.18 5.05
CA SER A 66 -6.87 -3.50 6.23
C SER A 66 -7.19 -4.99 6.31
N GLU A 67 -7.54 -5.62 5.18
CA GLU A 67 -7.82 -7.07 5.10
C GLU A 67 -6.57 -7.89 5.44
N LYS A 68 -5.42 -7.47 4.89
CA LYS A 68 -4.14 -8.17 5.08
C LYS A 68 -3.44 -7.85 6.40
N GLY A 69 -3.82 -6.77 7.08
CA GLY A 69 -3.24 -6.37 8.35
C GLY A 69 -1.75 -5.98 8.27
N TYR A 70 -1.27 -5.51 7.11
CA TYR A 70 0.15 -5.24 6.89
C TYR A 70 0.73 -4.10 7.74
N GLY A 71 -0.11 -3.31 8.40
CA GLY A 71 0.35 -2.20 9.25
C GLY A 71 0.96 -1.05 8.43
N PHE A 72 0.46 -0.83 7.21
CA PHE A 72 0.81 0.30 6.36
C PHE A 72 -0.44 1.12 6.02
N GLU A 73 -0.21 2.36 5.63
CA GLU A 73 -1.15 3.25 4.98
C GLU A 73 -0.55 3.63 3.62
N ILE A 74 -1.36 3.57 2.56
CA ILE A 74 -0.98 4.05 1.22
C ILE A 74 -2.01 5.09 0.81
N THR A 75 -1.54 6.28 0.44
CA THR A 75 -2.38 7.35 -0.09
C THR A 75 -1.86 7.80 -1.45
N VAL A 76 -2.78 7.92 -2.41
CA VAL A 76 -2.52 8.47 -3.75
C VAL A 76 -3.24 9.81 -3.86
N THR A 77 -2.48 10.90 -3.99
CA THR A 77 -3.02 12.26 -4.07
C THR A 77 -2.84 12.81 -5.48
N PRO A 78 -3.92 13.11 -6.23
CA PRO A 78 -3.79 13.82 -7.50
C PRO A 78 -3.30 15.25 -7.27
N VAL A 79 -2.35 15.69 -8.09
CA VAL A 79 -1.85 17.07 -8.09
C VAL A 79 -1.94 17.67 -9.50
N ARG A 80 -1.55 18.94 -9.63
CA ARG A 80 -1.58 19.66 -10.91
C ARG A 80 -0.77 18.93 -11.98
N MET A 81 -1.11 19.18 -13.25
CA MET A 81 -0.44 18.61 -14.43
C MET A 81 -0.54 17.08 -14.54
N GLY A 82 -1.64 16.49 -14.05
CA GLY A 82 -1.92 15.07 -14.20
C GLY A 82 -0.92 14.17 -13.48
N LYS A 83 -0.33 14.67 -12.38
CA LYS A 83 0.61 13.90 -11.57
C LYS A 83 -0.09 13.32 -10.35
N TYR A 84 0.46 12.25 -9.82
CA TYR A 84 0.00 11.61 -8.58
C TYR A 84 1.16 11.53 -7.60
N ILE A 85 0.90 11.87 -6.34
CA ILE A 85 1.81 11.63 -5.23
C ILE A 85 1.40 10.33 -4.57
N TRP A 86 2.32 9.38 -4.52
CA TRP A 86 2.21 8.15 -3.77
C TRP A 86 2.90 8.32 -2.43
N ASP A 87 2.19 8.05 -1.34
CA ASP A 87 2.71 8.12 0.02
C ASP A 87 2.44 6.79 0.74
N VAL A 88 3.50 6.04 1.02
CA VAL A 88 3.45 4.75 1.71
C VAL A 88 4.06 4.93 3.10
N LYS A 89 3.26 4.73 4.15
CA LYS A 89 3.66 4.95 5.54
C LYS A 89 3.44 3.70 6.38
N LYS A 90 4.44 3.35 7.20
CA LYS A 90 4.29 2.30 8.21
C LYS A 90 3.54 2.84 9.43
N ASN A 91 2.46 2.18 9.83
CA ASN A 91 1.71 2.53 11.02
C ASN A 91 2.61 2.31 12.26
N GLY A 92 2.68 3.32 13.13
CA GLY A 92 3.50 3.28 14.34
C GLY A 92 4.94 3.79 14.20
N SER A 93 5.36 4.27 13.03
CA SER A 93 6.55 5.13 12.96
C SER A 93 6.22 6.51 13.53
N ARG A 94 6.33 6.68 14.86
CA ARG A 94 6.56 8.02 15.43
C ARG A 94 7.86 8.53 14.80
N GLN A 95 7.77 9.65 14.08
CA GLN A 95 8.95 10.51 13.86
C GLN A 95 9.40 11.08 15.20
#